data_AF-A0A2K1KWZ7-F1
#
_entry.id   AF-A0A2K1KWZ7-F1
#
_cell.length_a   1.000
_cell.length_b   1.000
_cell.length_c   1.000
_cell.angle_alpha   90.00
_cell.angle_beta   90.00
_cell.angle_gamma   90.00
#
_symmetry.space_group_name_H-M   'P 1'
#
loop_
_entity.id
_entity.type
_entity.pdbx_description
1 polymer ?
#
loop_
_entity_poly.entity_id
_entity_poly.type
_entity_poly.pdbx_seq_one_letter_code
_entity_poly.pdbx_strand_id
1 'polypeptide(L)' 'DIIIKEFGDGILFAIDYYYFVQKLKDKENKNIVVININSKFLSHVEY' A
#
# COMPACT_ATOMS: atom_id res chain seq x y z
N ASP A 1 2.05 -10.35 8.49
CA ASP A 1 1.21 -10.80 7.38
C ASP A 1 -0.20 -10.27 7.45
N ILE A 2 -0.42 -9.01 7.10
CA ILE A 2 -1.77 -8.46 6.86
C ILE A 2 -2.16 -8.75 5.41
N ILE A 3 -1.27 -8.48 4.45
CA ILE A 3 -1.51 -8.72 3.02
C ILE A 3 -1.87 -10.19 2.75
N ILE A 4 -1.07 -11.15 3.25
CA ILE A 4 -1.36 -12.58 3.05
C ILE A 4 -2.69 -13.00 3.70
N LYS A 5 -3.02 -12.45 4.87
CA LYS A 5 -4.29 -12.76 5.55
C LYS A 5 -5.52 -12.19 4.84
N GLU A 6 -5.37 -11.04 4.19
CA GLU A 6 -6.47 -10.34 3.53
C GLU A 6 -6.64 -10.74 2.06
N PHE A 7 -5.55 -11.04 1.35
CA PHE A 7 -5.54 -11.24 -0.11
C PHE A 7 -5.03 -12.61 -0.55
N GLY A 8 -4.47 -13.42 0.36
CA GLY A 8 -3.85 -14.71 0.03
C GLY A 8 -2.40 -14.57 -0.47
N ASP A 9 -1.88 -15.63 -1.06
CA ASP A 9 -0.52 -15.65 -1.60
C ASP A 9 -0.42 -14.85 -2.92
N GLY A 10 0.58 -13.99 -3.03
CA GLY A 10 0.73 -13.04 -4.12
C GLY A 10 1.55 -11.81 -3.76
N ILE A 11 1.56 -10.83 -4.67
CA ILE A 11 2.34 -9.59 -4.54
C ILE A 11 1.49 -8.35 -4.80
N LEU A 12 1.88 -7.23 -4.20
CA LEU A 12 1.47 -5.90 -4.67
C LEU A 12 2.35 -5.50 -5.84
N PHE A 13 1.73 -5.22 -6.99
CA PHE A 13 2.43 -4.93 -8.23
C PHE A 13 3.10 -3.55 -8.22
N ALA A 14 4.39 -3.50 -8.55
CA ALA A 14 5.18 -2.26 -8.52
C ALA A 14 5.43 -1.64 -9.91
N ILE A 15 4.71 -2.08 -10.95
CA ILE A 15 4.81 -1.52 -12.30
C ILE A 15 3.60 -0.65 -12.62
N ASP A 16 2.40 -1.16 -12.39
CA ASP A 16 1.14 -0.41 -12.52
C ASP A 16 0.61 -0.06 -11.12
N TYR A 17 1.18 1.00 -10.55
CA TYR A 17 0.78 1.53 -9.26
C TYR A 17 0.84 3.05 -9.26
N TYR A 18 0.03 3.66 -8.39
CA TYR A 18 0.04 5.09 -8.13
C TYR A 18 0.45 5.33 -6.68
N TYR A 19 1.32 6.31 -6.45
CA TYR A 19 1.60 6.80 -5.11
C TYR A 19 1.46 8.31 -5.05
N PHE A 20 1.07 8.81 -3.88
CA PHE A 20 1.05 10.24 -3.62
C PHE A 20 1.48 10.55 -2.19
N VAL A 21 2.06 11.74 -2.04
CA VAL A 21 2.64 12.21 -0.78
C VAL A 21 1.89 13.45 -0.32
N GLN A 22 1.49 13.45 0.95
CA GLN A 22 0.83 14.59 1.58
C GLN A 22 1.51 14.93 2.90
N LYS A 23 1.61 16.23 3.18
CA LYS A 23 1.95 16.73 4.51
C LYS A 23 0.67 17.04 5.27
N LEU A 24 0.46 16.38 6.40
CA LEU A 24 -0.69 16.58 7.26
C LEU A 24 -0.25 17.01 8.67
N LYS A 25 -1.24 17.40 9.48
CA LYS A 25 -1.11 17.62 10.91
C LYS A 25 -1.79 16.47 11.64
N ASP A 26 -1.12 15.87 12.63
CA ASP A 26 -1.75 14.87 13.48
C ASP A 26 -2.68 15.52 14.53
N LYS A 27 -3.28 14.71 15.40
CA LYS A 27 -4.18 15.19 16.47
C LYS A 27 -3.50 16.12 17.48
N GLU A 28 -2.17 16.15 17.51
CA GLU A 28 -1.34 16.96 18.41
C GLU A 28 -0.66 18.14 17.67
N ASN A 29 -1.11 18.48 16.45
CA ASN A 29 -0.55 19.54 15.61
C ASN A 29 0.91 19.32 15.16
N LYS A 30 1.44 18.10 15.26
CA LYS A 30 2.75 17.74 14.73
C LYS A 30 2.66 17.49 13.23
N ASN A 31 3.71 17.86 12.51
CA ASN A 31 3.77 17.60 11.07
C ASN A 31 4.01 16.10 10.85
N ILE A 32 3.20 15.49 10.01
CA ILE A 32 3.39 14.12 9.54
C ILE A 32 3.42 14.09 8.02
N VAL A 33 4.11 13.10 7.46
CA VAL A 33 4.09 12.81 6.03
C VAL A 33 3.31 11.54 5.84
N VAL A 34 2.27 11.59 5.01
CA VAL A 34 1.48 10.42 4.62
C VAL A 34 1.84 10.07 3.20
N ILE A 35 2.26 8.82 3.00
CA ILE A 35 2.52 8.24 1.68
C ILE A 35 1.43 7.21 1.45
N ASN A 36 0.62 7.44 0.43
CA ASN A 36 -0.40 6.49 0.00
C ASN A 36 0.12 5.74 -1.22
N ILE A 37 0.04 4.41 -1.18
CA ILE A 37 0.44 3.52 -2.27
C ILE A 37 -0.80 2.74 -2.68
N ASN A 38 -1.27 2.95 -3.90
CA ASN A 38 -2.37 2.21 -4.51
C ASN A 38 -1.79 1.32 -5.61
N SER A 39 -1.86 0.01 -5.39
CA SER A 39 -1.26 -1.00 -6.23
C SER A 39 -2.23 -2.15 -6.44
N LYS A 40 -2.19 -2.75 -7.63
CA LYS A 40 -2.94 -3.97 -7.94
C LYS A 40 -2.31 -5.17 -7.22
N PHE A 41 -3.14 -5.97 -6.55
CA PHE A 41 -2.72 -7.27 -6.04
C PHE A 41 -2.70 -8.31 -7.17
N LEU A 42 -1.63 -9.10 -7.24
CA LEU A 42 -1.45 -10.21 -8.18
C LEU A 42 -1.29 -11.50 -7.38
N SER A 43 -2.32 -12.34 -7.43
CA SER A 43 -2.28 -13.68 -6.83
C SER A 43 -1.22 -14.55 -7.49
N HIS A 44 -0.53 -15.35 -6.67
CA HIS A 44 0.32 -16.41 -7.20
C HIS A 44 -0.55 -17.50 -7.85
N VAL A 45 -0.14 -17.99 -9.02
CA VAL A 45 -0.80 -19.09 -9.73
C VAL A 45 0.27 -20.13 -10.01
N GLU A 46 0.13 -21.31 -9.40
CA GLU A 46 0.96 -22.48 -9.72
C GLU A 46 0.49 -23.07 -11.05
N TYR A 47 1.44 -23.38 -11.94
CA TYR A 47 1.22 -24.07 -13.22
C TYR A 47 1.82 -25.47 -13.18
#